data_AF-A0A0F9S348-F1
#
_entry.id   AF-A0A0F9S348-F1
#
_cell.length_a   1.000
_cell.length_b   1.000
_cell.length_c   1.000
_cell.angle_alpha   90.00
_cell.angle_beta   90.00
_cell.angle_gamma   90.00
#
_symmetry.space_group_name_H-M   'P 1'
#
loop_
_entity.id
_entity.type
_entity.pdbx_description
1 polymer ?
#
loop_
_entity_poly.entity_id
_entity_poly.type
_entity_poly.pdbx_seq_one_letter_code
_entity_poly.pdbx_strand_id
1 'polypeptide(L)'
;MVLMGVLVLSACNSSQQVKMAQVTPQPILIEKSDLEQLKSSAAQWESSQPKVEQLLKLENKLTQLATNLKQLNESDVLNTRVNDVVNNESILKTDSALFALQIAAFKNKNALQKKLSEFQEKIPQNIISPTEINVETVRVNNTTFYRLKLGAYSSSADAKSDCLALIKQKVACFVSYYVQQPYKQ
;
A
#
# COMPACT_ATOMS: atom_id res chain seq x y z
N MET A 1 -48.95 -51.29 -24.77
CA MET A 1 -49.15 -50.70 -23.42
C MET A 1 -48.32 -51.53 -22.44
N VAL A 2 -47.54 -50.87 -21.56
CA VAL A 2 -46.62 -51.41 -20.52
C VAL A 2 -45.24 -51.87 -21.08
N LEU A 3 -44.21 -51.01 -20.99
CA LEU A 3 -43.17 -50.88 -19.94
C LEU A 3 -42.11 -52.02 -20.01
N MET A 4 -40.89 -51.74 -20.48
CA MET A 4 -39.70 -51.20 -19.78
C MET A 4 -38.83 -52.28 -19.12
N GLY A 5 -37.55 -52.26 -19.46
CA GLY A 5 -36.49 -52.75 -18.58
C GLY A 5 -35.35 -53.46 -19.29
N VAL A 6 -34.28 -52.73 -19.66
CA VAL A 6 -32.89 -53.21 -19.51
C VAL A 6 -31.98 -52.01 -19.19
N LEU A 7 -31.26 -52.14 -18.07
CA LEU A 7 -30.21 -51.23 -17.61
C LEU A 7 -29.02 -51.20 -18.58
N VAL A 8 -28.41 -50.02 -18.77
CA VAL A 8 -26.98 -49.94 -19.11
C VAL A 8 -26.32 -48.84 -18.29
N LEU A 9 -25.33 -49.26 -17.50
CA LEU A 9 -24.36 -48.45 -16.79
C LEU A 9 -23.47 -47.71 -17.80
N SER A 10 -23.22 -46.43 -17.60
CA SER A 10 -22.13 -45.73 -18.29
C SER A 10 -21.54 -44.65 -17.39
N ALA A 11 -20.34 -44.95 -16.92
CA ALA A 11 -19.44 -44.00 -16.27
C ALA A 11 -19.01 -42.94 -17.31
N CYS A 12 -19.26 -41.66 -17.03
CA CYS A 12 -18.67 -40.57 -17.80
C CYS A 12 -17.29 -40.23 -17.23
N ASN A 13 -16.27 -40.87 -17.80
CA ASN A 13 -14.91 -40.37 -17.79
C ASN A 13 -14.82 -39.39 -18.97
N SER A 14 -14.82 -38.08 -18.72
CA SER A 14 -14.67 -37.07 -19.77
C SER A 14 -13.54 -36.10 -19.40
N SER A 15 -12.35 -36.45 -19.82
CA SER A 15 -11.22 -35.53 -19.93
C SER A 15 -11.54 -34.48 -21.01
N GLN A 16 -12.05 -33.32 -20.62
CA GLN A 16 -12.06 -32.16 -21.51
C GLN A 16 -10.62 -31.68 -21.68
N GLN A 17 -10.01 -32.06 -22.80
CA GLN A 17 -8.85 -31.36 -23.34
C GLN A 17 -9.24 -29.91 -23.59
N VAL A 18 -8.73 -29.01 -22.76
CA VAL A 18 -8.74 -27.56 -23.03
C VAL A 18 -7.87 -27.34 -24.26
N LYS A 19 -8.51 -27.18 -25.43
CA LYS A 19 -7.85 -26.66 -26.63
C LYS A 19 -7.44 -25.22 -26.31
N MET A 20 -6.15 -25.02 -26.02
CA MET A 20 -5.55 -23.69 -26.01
C MET A 20 -5.61 -23.14 -27.43
N ALA A 21 -6.62 -22.31 -27.70
CA ALA A 21 -6.63 -21.47 -28.89
C ALA A 21 -5.50 -20.45 -28.76
N GLN A 22 -4.58 -20.52 -29.71
CA GLN A 22 -3.42 -19.66 -29.88
C GLN A 22 -3.86 -18.19 -29.99
N VAL A 23 -3.63 -17.41 -28.93
CA VAL A 23 -3.93 -15.96 -28.89
C VAL A 23 -2.92 -15.24 -29.78
N THR A 24 -3.32 -14.94 -31.00
CA THR A 24 -2.71 -13.87 -31.79
C THR A 24 -3.16 -12.54 -31.18
N PRO A 25 -2.25 -11.58 -30.90
CA PRO A 25 -2.63 -10.29 -30.35
C PRO A 25 -3.33 -9.47 -31.44
N GLN A 26 -4.66 -9.57 -31.46
CA GLN A 26 -5.52 -8.67 -32.23
C GLN A 26 -5.60 -7.34 -31.47
N PRO A 27 -5.40 -6.18 -32.13
CA PRO A 27 -5.57 -4.89 -31.48
C PRO A 27 -7.04 -4.75 -31.06
N ILE A 28 -7.27 -4.60 -29.76
CA ILE A 28 -8.61 -4.33 -29.22
C ILE A 28 -8.93 -2.88 -29.58
N LEU A 29 -9.85 -2.69 -30.54
CA LEU A 29 -10.40 -1.38 -30.87
C LEU A 29 -11.28 -0.94 -29.70
N ILE A 30 -10.80 0.03 -28.91
CA ILE A 30 -11.60 0.68 -27.88
C ILE A 30 -12.68 1.49 -28.60
N GLU A 31 -13.95 1.14 -28.41
CA GLU A 31 -15.05 1.91 -28.98
C GLU A 31 -15.19 3.27 -28.26
N LYS A 32 -15.78 4.25 -28.94
CA LYS A 32 -15.94 5.61 -28.41
C LYS A 32 -16.78 5.63 -27.11
N SER A 33 -17.72 4.71 -26.97
CA SER A 33 -18.52 4.51 -25.74
C SER A 33 -17.65 4.07 -24.56
N ASP A 34 -16.70 3.16 -24.78
CA ASP A 34 -15.82 2.64 -23.74
C ASP A 34 -14.90 3.74 -23.22
N LEU A 35 -14.42 4.62 -24.11
CA LEU A 35 -13.61 5.77 -23.72
C LEU A 35 -14.39 6.74 -22.82
N GLU A 36 -15.64 7.02 -23.14
CA GLU A 36 -16.48 7.91 -22.32
C GLU A 36 -16.82 7.27 -20.97
N GLN A 37 -17.09 5.96 -20.93
CA GLN A 37 -17.28 5.23 -19.68
C GLN A 37 -16.01 5.20 -18.82
N LEU A 38 -14.83 5.07 -19.42
CA LEU A 38 -13.55 5.14 -18.71
C LEU A 38 -13.31 6.54 -18.14
N LYS A 39 -13.60 7.59 -18.90
CA LYS A 39 -13.51 8.98 -18.41
C LYS A 39 -14.47 9.25 -17.26
N SER A 40 -15.72 8.80 -17.37
CA SER A 40 -16.70 8.99 -16.30
C SER A 40 -16.30 8.24 -15.03
N SER A 41 -15.77 7.02 -15.18
CA SER A 41 -15.28 6.22 -14.05
C SER A 41 -14.07 6.91 -13.40
N ALA A 42 -13.11 7.39 -14.19
CA ALA A 42 -11.95 8.11 -13.69
C ALA A 42 -12.36 9.39 -12.93
N ALA A 43 -13.30 10.17 -13.47
CA ALA A 43 -13.82 11.37 -12.82
C ALA A 43 -14.51 11.06 -11.48
N GLN A 44 -15.27 9.95 -11.40
CA GLN A 44 -15.88 9.49 -10.15
C GLN A 44 -14.82 9.15 -9.09
N TRP A 45 -13.75 8.44 -9.47
CA TRP A 45 -12.63 8.14 -8.59
C TRP A 45 -11.92 9.40 -8.10
N GLU A 46 -11.69 10.36 -9.00
CA GLU A 46 -11.04 11.64 -8.66
C GLU A 46 -11.89 12.47 -7.70
N SER A 47 -13.20 12.52 -7.91
CA SER A 47 -14.14 13.19 -6.98
C SER A 47 -14.22 12.56 -5.59
N SER A 48 -13.82 11.28 -5.46
CA SER A 48 -13.82 10.55 -4.20
C SER A 48 -12.55 10.77 -3.37
N GLN A 49 -11.50 11.35 -3.98
CA GLN A 49 -10.23 11.63 -3.32
C GLN A 49 -10.34 12.35 -1.96
N PRO A 50 -11.07 13.47 -1.81
CA PRO A 50 -11.13 14.17 -0.52
C PRO A 50 -11.78 13.31 0.58
N LYS A 51 -12.77 12.47 0.22
CA LYS A 51 -13.41 11.56 1.17
C LYS A 51 -12.44 10.46 1.63
N VAL A 52 -11.62 9.92 0.73
CA VAL A 52 -10.59 8.94 1.07
C VAL A 52 -9.54 9.55 2.00
N GLU A 53 -9.12 10.79 1.75
CA GLU A 53 -8.19 11.52 2.62
C GLU A 53 -8.76 11.75 4.02
N GLN A 54 -10.04 12.10 4.12
CA GLN A 54 -10.72 12.20 5.43
C GLN A 54 -10.77 10.87 6.17
N LEU A 55 -11.05 9.77 5.47
CA LEU A 55 -11.06 8.43 6.07
C LEU A 55 -9.68 8.04 6.58
N LEU A 56 -8.63 8.35 5.84
CA LEU A 56 -7.26 8.06 6.25
C LEU A 56 -6.86 8.85 7.50
N LYS A 57 -7.25 10.14 7.56
CA LYS A 57 -7.05 10.96 8.75
C LYS A 57 -7.78 10.38 9.97
N LEU A 58 -8.97 9.83 9.78
CA LEU A 58 -9.73 9.18 10.85
C LEU A 58 -9.07 7.87 11.30
N GLU A 59 -8.63 7.02 10.37
CA GLU A 59 -7.93 5.77 10.68
C GLU A 59 -6.66 6.02 11.51
N ASN A 60 -5.87 7.04 11.15
CA ASN A 60 -4.69 7.41 11.92
C ASN A 60 -5.07 7.85 13.34
N LYS A 61 -6.10 8.69 13.50
CA LYS A 61 -6.61 9.10 14.82
C LYS A 61 -7.08 7.90 15.66
N LEU A 62 -7.75 6.93 15.03
CA LEU A 62 -8.19 5.72 15.71
C LEU A 62 -7.00 4.85 16.16
N THR A 63 -5.98 4.73 15.31
CA THR A 63 -4.73 4.01 15.63
C THR A 63 -3.97 4.67 16.78
N GLN A 64 -3.91 6.01 16.79
CA GLN A 64 -3.35 6.79 17.90
C GLN A 64 -4.13 6.55 19.19
N LEU A 65 -5.46 6.64 19.13
CA LEU A 65 -6.30 6.42 20.31
C LEU A 65 -6.10 5.00 20.86
N ALA A 66 -6.02 3.99 20.00
CA ALA A 66 -5.74 2.61 20.41
C ALA A 66 -4.36 2.48 21.08
N THR A 67 -3.32 3.14 20.54
CA THR A 67 -1.97 3.14 21.13
C THR A 67 -1.96 3.81 22.50
N ASN A 68 -2.59 4.99 22.63
CA ASN A 68 -2.68 5.71 23.89
C ASN A 68 -3.44 4.89 24.94
N LEU A 69 -4.56 4.28 24.56
CA LEU A 69 -5.32 3.40 25.45
C LEU A 69 -4.51 2.19 25.90
N LYS A 70 -3.73 1.58 25.00
CA LYS A 70 -2.82 0.48 25.35
C LYS A 70 -1.76 0.93 26.35
N GLN A 71 -1.13 2.08 26.12
CA GLN A 71 -0.13 2.63 27.03
C GLN A 71 -0.74 2.95 28.40
N LEU A 72 -1.93 3.54 28.46
CA LEU A 72 -2.62 3.83 29.72
C LEU A 72 -3.00 2.55 30.47
N ASN A 73 -3.46 1.53 29.76
CA ASN A 73 -3.79 0.22 30.34
C ASN A 73 -2.54 -0.55 30.83
N GLU A 74 -1.39 -0.38 30.16
CA GLU A 74 -0.10 -0.92 30.61
C GLU A 74 0.52 -0.08 31.75
N SER A 75 0.10 1.19 31.89
CA SER A 75 0.53 2.11 32.96
C SER A 75 -0.26 1.93 34.26
N ASP A 76 -1.29 1.08 34.30
CA ASP A 76 -2.06 0.76 35.51
C ASP A 76 -1.46 -0.43 36.31
N VAL A 77 -0.22 -0.80 36.00
CA VAL A 77 0.60 -1.64 36.88
C VAL A 77 1.78 -0.81 37.41
N LEU A 78 1.55 -0.24 38.59
CA LEU A 78 2.49 0.37 39.53
C LEU A 78 2.58 1.91 39.51
N ASN A 79 1.80 2.51 40.42
CA ASN A 79 2.15 3.73 41.15
C ASN A 79 3.67 3.78 41.40
N THR A 80 4.37 4.84 40.97
CA THR A 80 5.42 5.58 41.72
C THR A 80 6.13 6.62 40.82
N ARG A 81 5.99 7.89 41.23
CA ARG A 81 6.77 9.13 40.91
C ARG A 81 6.35 9.97 39.71
N VAL A 82 5.43 10.88 40.03
CA VAL A 82 5.56 12.31 39.76
C VAL A 82 7.01 12.77 39.99
N ASN A 83 7.56 13.54 39.04
CA ASN A 83 8.89 14.19 38.98
C ASN A 83 9.87 13.55 37.98
N ASP A 84 9.60 13.75 36.69
CA ASP A 84 10.64 14.03 35.69
C ASP A 84 9.96 14.72 34.49
N VAL A 85 9.63 15.99 34.71
CA VAL A 85 9.42 16.97 33.63
C VAL A 85 10.78 17.61 33.37
N VAL A 86 11.04 17.91 32.10
CA VAL A 86 12.27 18.50 31.53
C VAL A 86 13.28 17.46 31.03
N ASN A 87 12.88 16.74 29.98
CA ASN A 87 13.65 16.70 28.74
C ASN A 87 12.67 16.84 27.58
N ASN A 88 12.31 18.09 27.30
CA ASN A 88 11.39 18.51 26.25
C ASN A 88 12.07 18.40 24.86
N GLU A 89 12.31 17.18 24.39
CA GLU A 89 12.48 16.94 22.96
C GLU A 89 11.55 15.81 22.48
N SER A 90 10.58 16.23 21.67
CA SER A 90 9.95 15.43 20.60
C SER A 90 8.97 14.32 20.96
N ILE A 91 7.98 14.59 21.82
CA ILE A 91 6.73 13.79 21.83
C ILE A 91 5.73 14.27 20.76
N LEU A 92 5.90 15.49 20.22
CA LEU A 92 4.96 16.10 19.26
C LEU A 92 5.41 16.06 17.78
N LYS A 93 6.54 15.42 17.44
CA LYS A 93 7.07 15.46 16.05
C LYS A 93 6.45 14.46 15.07
N THR A 94 5.59 13.56 15.53
CA THR A 94 5.00 12.49 14.70
C THR A 94 3.50 12.62 14.43
N ASP A 95 2.83 13.64 14.99
CA ASP A 95 1.36 13.74 15.02
C ASP A 95 0.68 14.25 13.74
N SER A 96 1.42 14.50 12.67
CA SER A 96 0.87 15.06 11.44
C SER A 96 1.03 14.20 10.19
N ALA A 97 1.84 13.13 10.23
CA ALA A 97 2.14 12.34 9.05
C ALA A 97 0.98 11.40 8.68
N LEU A 98 0.32 11.68 7.55
CA LEU A 98 -0.79 10.91 7.00
C LEU A 98 -0.37 10.13 5.75
N PHE A 99 0.61 10.65 5.00
CA PHE A 99 1.01 10.12 3.70
C PHE A 99 2.50 9.77 3.65
N ALA A 100 2.83 8.82 2.80
CA ALA A 100 4.19 8.42 2.46
C ALA A 100 4.26 8.02 0.99
N LEU A 101 5.44 8.14 0.40
CA LEU A 101 5.69 7.73 -0.97
C LEU A 101 6.08 6.26 -0.99
N GLN A 102 5.22 5.41 -1.55
CA GLN A 102 5.60 4.01 -1.77
C GLN A 102 6.31 3.90 -3.12
N ILE A 103 7.59 3.55 -3.07
CA ILE A 103 8.45 3.52 -4.26
C ILE A 103 8.74 2.10 -4.77
N ALA A 104 8.58 1.09 -3.90
CA ALA A 104 8.78 -0.30 -4.27
C ALA A 104 8.12 -1.28 -3.29
N ALA A 105 7.94 -2.52 -3.73
CA ALA A 105 7.55 -3.65 -2.88
C ALA A 105 8.35 -4.90 -3.27
N PHE A 106 8.97 -5.54 -2.28
CA PHE A 106 9.88 -6.67 -2.51
C PHE A 106 9.38 -7.93 -1.81
N LYS A 107 9.58 -9.10 -2.42
CA LYS A 107 9.30 -10.39 -1.75
C LYS A 107 10.41 -10.81 -0.76
N ASN A 108 11.56 -10.12 -0.81
CA ASN A 108 12.78 -10.48 -0.11
C ASN A 108 13.45 -9.22 0.48
N LYS A 109 13.86 -9.27 1.75
CA LYS A 109 14.60 -8.19 2.43
C LYS A 109 15.96 -7.88 1.79
N ASN A 110 16.69 -8.88 1.29
CA ASN A 110 17.98 -8.65 0.62
C ASN A 110 17.79 -7.89 -0.71
N ALA A 111 16.72 -8.19 -1.45
CA ALA A 111 16.38 -7.46 -2.67
C ALA A 111 16.01 -6.00 -2.36
N LEU A 112 15.31 -5.77 -1.24
CA LEU A 112 15.03 -4.44 -0.73
C LEU A 112 16.32 -3.69 -0.40
N GLN A 113 17.22 -4.28 0.39
CA GLN A 113 18.47 -3.62 0.80
C GLN A 113 19.32 -3.23 -0.40
N LYS A 114 19.51 -4.14 -1.36
CA LYS A 114 20.25 -3.85 -2.59
C LYS A 114 19.63 -2.68 -3.37
N LYS A 115 18.31 -2.69 -3.52
CA LYS A 115 17.60 -1.63 -4.24
C LYS A 115 17.57 -0.31 -3.49
N LEU A 116 17.54 -0.34 -2.17
CA LEU A 116 17.64 0.86 -1.34
C LEU A 116 18.98 1.57 -1.57
N SER A 117 20.09 0.84 -1.62
CA SER A 117 21.40 1.42 -1.96
C SER A 117 21.42 2.03 -3.37
N GLU A 118 20.86 1.34 -4.37
CA GLU A 118 20.73 1.90 -5.72
C GLU A 118 19.85 3.17 -5.76
N PHE A 119 18.80 3.24 -4.94
CA PHE A 119 17.96 4.43 -4.84
C PHE A 119 18.67 5.58 -4.13
N GLN A 120 19.50 5.30 -3.13
CA GLN A 120 20.31 6.31 -2.45
C GLN A 120 21.32 6.99 -3.39
N GLU A 121 21.80 6.30 -4.42
CA GLU A 121 22.67 6.86 -5.44
C GLU A 121 21.92 7.68 -6.50
N LYS A 122 20.69 7.28 -6.85
CA LYS A 122 19.90 7.90 -7.94
C LYS A 122 18.99 9.03 -7.50
N ILE A 123 18.49 8.99 -6.27
CA ILE A 123 17.59 10.00 -5.74
C ILE A 123 18.46 11.10 -5.10
N PRO A 124 18.23 12.37 -5.44
CA PRO A 124 18.96 13.48 -4.85
C PRO A 124 18.99 13.40 -3.31
N GLN A 125 20.17 13.54 -2.71
CA GLN A 125 20.38 13.41 -1.26
C GLN A 125 19.58 14.43 -0.43
N ASN A 126 19.24 15.58 -1.02
CA ASN A 126 18.34 16.56 -0.41
C ASN A 126 16.89 16.07 -0.28
N ILE A 127 16.52 14.99 -0.97
CA ILE A 127 15.23 14.32 -0.81
C ILE A 127 15.37 13.16 0.17
N ILE A 128 16.37 12.28 0.05
CA ILE A 128 16.47 11.10 0.94
C ILE A 128 16.96 11.42 2.35
N SER A 129 18.00 12.26 2.49
CA SER A 129 18.63 12.53 3.79
C SER A 129 17.68 13.11 4.85
N PRO A 130 16.72 14.00 4.50
CA PRO A 130 15.70 14.45 5.45
C PRO A 130 14.47 13.54 5.54
N THR A 131 14.39 12.48 4.72
CA THR A 131 13.16 11.69 4.54
C THR A 131 13.22 10.40 5.34
N GLU A 132 12.22 10.20 6.21
CA GLU A 132 12.09 8.97 6.97
C GLU A 132 11.91 7.76 6.04
N ILE A 133 12.77 6.75 6.19
CA ILE A 133 12.69 5.50 5.43
C ILE A 133 11.98 4.46 6.29
N ASN A 134 10.81 4.03 5.82
CA ASN A 134 9.97 3.05 6.49
C ASN A 134 9.79 1.80 5.62
N VAL A 135 9.73 0.63 6.24
CA VAL A 135 9.46 -0.63 5.53
C VAL A 135 8.27 -1.34 6.15
N GLU A 136 7.17 -1.36 5.39
CA GLU A 136 5.94 -2.03 5.81
C GLU A 136 5.94 -3.50 5.36
N THR A 137 5.66 -4.41 6.28
CA THR A 137 5.49 -5.84 5.95
C THR A 137 4.01 -6.18 5.79
N VAL A 138 3.61 -6.61 4.60
CA VAL A 138 2.22 -7.03 4.31
C VAL A 138 2.17 -8.43 3.71
N ARG A 139 1.06 -9.13 3.89
CA ARG A 139 0.82 -10.43 3.24
C ARG A 139 -0.35 -10.31 2.26
N VAL A 140 -0.11 -10.66 1.00
CA VAL A 140 -1.10 -10.65 -0.09
C VAL A 140 -1.04 -12.01 -0.79
N ASN A 141 -2.17 -12.73 -0.88
CA ASN A 141 -2.26 -14.04 -1.53
C ASN A 141 -1.14 -15.01 -1.10
N ASN A 142 -1.00 -15.18 0.22
CA ASN A 142 0.02 -16.01 0.85
C ASN A 142 1.49 -15.61 0.59
N THR A 143 1.73 -14.47 -0.04
CA THR A 143 3.06 -13.92 -0.30
C THR A 143 3.33 -12.72 0.60
N THR A 144 4.45 -12.72 1.30
CA THR A 144 4.90 -11.57 2.09
C THR A 144 5.61 -10.56 1.19
N PHE A 145 5.25 -9.29 1.32
CA PHE A 145 5.89 -8.16 0.66
C PHE A 145 6.42 -7.17 1.68
N TYR A 146 7.59 -6.62 1.40
CA TYR A 146 8.25 -5.55 2.12
C TYR A 146 8.14 -4.28 1.27
N ARG A 147 7.21 -3.39 1.61
CA ARG A 147 6.94 -2.15 0.89
C ARG A 147 7.85 -1.05 1.42
N LEU A 148 8.65 -0.47 0.54
CA LEU A 148 9.54 0.64 0.86
C LEU A 148 8.76 1.95 0.75
N LYS A 149 8.64 2.66 1.87
CA LYS A 149 7.91 3.92 2.02
C LYS A 149 8.87 5.03 2.45
N LEU A 150 8.76 6.17 1.78
CA LEU A 150 9.59 7.35 2.02
C LEU A 150 8.74 8.51 2.54
N GLY A 151 9.25 9.16 3.57
CA GLY A 151 8.76 10.44 4.09
C GLY A 151 7.57 10.31 5.02
N ALA A 152 7.25 11.45 5.62
CA ALA A 152 6.22 11.60 6.64
C ALA A 152 5.43 12.88 6.32
N TYR A 153 4.51 12.79 5.35
CA TYR A 153 3.80 13.93 4.80
C TYR A 153 2.46 14.12 5.50
N SER A 154 2.11 15.35 5.86
CA SER A 154 0.78 15.68 6.38
C SER A 154 -0.25 16.00 5.29
N SER A 155 0.22 16.30 4.09
CA SER A 155 -0.57 16.74 2.94
C SER A 155 -0.45 15.77 1.77
N SER A 156 -1.58 15.36 1.21
CA SER A 156 -1.58 14.53 -0.02
C SER A 156 -0.97 15.29 -1.20
N ALA A 157 -1.17 16.60 -1.28
CA ALA A 157 -0.67 17.43 -2.38
C ALA A 157 0.86 17.48 -2.41
N ASP A 158 1.49 17.65 -1.24
CA ASP A 158 2.95 17.70 -1.11
C ASP A 158 3.57 16.34 -1.46
N ALA A 159 2.97 15.27 -0.94
CA ALA A 159 3.37 13.90 -1.27
C ALA A 159 3.25 13.64 -2.79
N LYS A 160 2.16 14.09 -3.43
CA LYS A 160 1.98 13.95 -4.89
C LYS A 160 3.04 14.73 -5.68
N SER A 161 3.36 15.95 -5.27
CA SER A 161 4.38 16.78 -5.90
C SER A 161 5.75 16.08 -5.90
N ASP A 162 6.18 15.59 -4.73
CA ASP A 162 7.46 14.88 -4.59
C ASP A 162 7.46 13.56 -5.34
N CYS A 163 6.34 12.84 -5.33
CA CYS A 163 6.17 11.62 -6.09
C CYS A 163 6.34 11.84 -7.61
N LEU A 164 5.78 12.93 -8.13
CA LEU A 164 5.96 13.32 -9.53
C LEU A 164 7.42 13.69 -9.84
N ALA A 165 8.12 14.33 -8.90
CA ALA A 165 9.55 14.61 -9.05
C ALA A 165 10.38 13.32 -9.13
N LEU A 166 10.08 12.30 -8.31
CA LEU A 166 10.71 10.98 -8.38
C LEU A 166 10.42 10.28 -9.72
N ILE A 167 9.18 10.34 -10.21
CA ILE A 167 8.80 9.77 -11.51
C ILE A 167 9.58 10.40 -12.67
N LYS A 168 9.78 11.72 -12.65
CA LYS A 168 10.62 12.43 -13.65
C LYS A 168 12.07 11.92 -13.64
N GLN A 169 12.57 11.46 -12.50
CA GLN A 169 13.88 10.82 -12.35
C GLN A 169 13.86 9.31 -12.63
N LYS A 170 12.79 8.79 -13.26
CA LYS A 170 12.59 7.37 -13.58
C LYS A 170 12.54 6.46 -12.34
N VAL A 171 12.14 7.00 -11.20
CA VAL A 171 11.84 6.22 -9.98
C VAL A 171 10.33 6.01 -9.89
N ALA A 172 9.90 4.75 -9.82
CA ALA A 172 8.48 4.44 -9.62
C ALA A 172 8.01 4.99 -8.27
N CYS A 173 6.84 5.60 -8.24
CA CYS A 173 6.27 6.15 -7.01
C CYS A 173 4.75 6.21 -7.09
N PHE A 174 4.08 6.00 -5.95
CA PHE A 174 2.72 6.46 -5.71
C PHE A 174 2.54 6.90 -4.26
N VAL A 175 1.54 7.74 -4.02
CA VAL A 175 1.19 8.21 -2.67
C VAL A 175 0.37 7.15 -1.95
N SER A 176 0.81 6.81 -0.74
CA SER A 176 0.19 5.83 0.16
C SER A 176 0.06 6.41 1.56
N TYR A 177 -0.54 5.67 2.49
CA TYR A 177 -0.58 6.07 3.89
C TYR A 177 0.78 5.93 4.57
N TYR A 178 1.04 6.80 5.52
CA TYR A 178 2.23 6.76 6.36
C TYR A 178 2.20 5.58 7.35
N VAL A 179 3.38 5.00 7.62
CA VAL A 179 3.58 4.05 8.71
C VAL A 179 4.90 4.40 9.41
N GLN A 180 4.90 4.30 10.74
CA GLN A 180 6.11 4.47 11.53
C GLN A 180 6.78 3.11 11.76
N GLN A 181 7.52 2.64 10.75
CA GLN A 181 8.30 1.39 10.80
C GLN A 181 9.70 1.63 10.24
N PRO A 182 10.58 2.32 11.00
CA PRO A 182 11.89 2.72 10.51
C PRO A 182 12.71 1.52 10.04
N TYR A 183 13.32 1.64 8.86
CA TYR A 183 14.21 0.62 8.34
C TYR A 183 15.53 0.64 9.11
N LYS A 184 15.69 -0.31 10.03
CA LYS A 184 16.96 -0.57 10.72
C LYS A 184 17.77 -1.56 9.88
N GLN A 185 18.94 -1.12 9.41
CA GLN A 185 19.91 -1.97 8.72
C GLN A 185 20.55 -2.96 9.69
#